data_AF-A0A536B3S4-F1
#
_entry.id   AF-A0A536B3S4-F1
#
_cell.length_a   1.000
_cell.length_b   1.000
_cell.length_c   1.000
_cell.angle_alpha   90.00
_cell.angle_beta   90.00
_cell.angle_gamma   90.00
#
_symmetry.space_group_name_H-M   'P 1'
#
loop_
_entity.id
_entity.type
_entity.pdbx_description
1 polymer ?
#
loop_
_entity_poly.entity_id
_entity_poly.type
_entity_poly.pdbx_seq_one_letter_code
_entity_poly.pdbx_strand_id
1 'polypeptide(L)'
;MTMTDRAIAAALAVLVLVARVAFAAQTLWAWDSVLYARALEQGFSVGVDLADQRPHPPGYLFYLGVAALIRFVTRDSNAALVAVSVIASALTAAAVYLLCRRWADRALAAVIGLGAASAPLVWTYGEVAMPYAVLGLLSVALAASLREARSRPWPAALVASAGLGLAAGFRQDLLLLLGPLWLWMLAARSWRERGLCVVAVGVAALAWLGPSASLSGGPGTYLATLGAQASRVSELSPAAGSDALLRNTLLTLYALWWGLLGFALLLVAALVARLLARR
;
A
#
# COMPACT_ATOMS: atom_id res chain seq x y z
N MET A 1 0.48 -12.01 21.86
CA MET A 1 0.84 -12.92 20.75
C MET A 1 1.77 -13.98 21.30
N THR A 2 1.53 -15.26 21.01
CA THR A 2 2.37 -16.37 21.51
C THR A 2 3.61 -16.58 20.65
N MET A 3 4.62 -17.32 21.15
CA MET A 3 5.78 -17.72 20.33
C MET A 3 5.34 -18.53 19.09
N THR A 4 4.34 -19.39 19.25
CA THR A 4 3.75 -20.17 18.15
C THR A 4 3.16 -19.27 17.06
N ASP A 5 2.45 -18.19 17.42
CA ASP A 5 1.88 -17.28 16.42
C ASP A 5 3.00 -16.58 15.63
N ARG A 6 4.10 -16.21 16.28
CA ARG A 6 5.27 -15.62 15.60
C ARG A 6 5.93 -16.61 14.64
N ALA A 7 6.06 -17.88 15.05
CA ALA A 7 6.63 -18.92 14.21
C ALA A 7 5.78 -19.19 12.96
N ILE A 8 4.44 -19.23 13.11
CA ILE A 8 3.53 -19.41 11.96
C ILE A 8 3.62 -18.20 11.02
N ALA A 9 3.63 -16.97 11.54
CA ALA A 9 3.79 -15.77 10.72
C ALA A 9 5.11 -15.79 9.93
N ALA A 10 6.22 -16.17 10.58
CA ALA A 10 7.51 -16.32 9.93
C ALA A 10 7.50 -17.41 8.85
N ALA A 11 6.90 -18.57 9.13
CA ALA A 11 6.77 -19.65 8.16
C ALA A 11 5.96 -19.21 6.92
N LEU A 12 4.87 -18.45 7.11
CA LEU A 12 4.09 -17.87 6.01
C LEU A 12 4.91 -16.88 5.20
N ALA A 13 5.66 -15.98 5.85
CA ALA A 13 6.54 -15.05 5.16
C ALA A 13 7.59 -15.78 4.32
N VAL A 14 8.26 -16.80 4.89
CA VAL A 14 9.27 -17.60 4.18
C VAL A 14 8.65 -18.35 2.99
N LEU A 15 7.49 -18.98 3.18
CA LEU A 15 6.78 -19.67 2.11
C LEU A 15 6.46 -18.73 0.93
N VAL A 16 5.90 -17.56 1.23
CA VAL A 16 5.57 -16.56 0.21
C VAL A 16 6.84 -16.01 -0.44
N LEU A 17 7.89 -15.73 0.34
CA LEU A 17 9.17 -15.26 -0.18
C LEU A 17 9.74 -16.25 -1.21
N VAL A 18 9.83 -17.53 -0.85
CA VAL A 18 10.36 -18.59 -1.73
C VAL A 18 9.51 -18.70 -3.00
N ALA A 19 8.18 -18.70 -2.86
CA ALA A 19 7.29 -18.74 -4.01
C ALA A 19 7.49 -17.52 -4.93
N ARG A 20 7.55 -16.30 -4.37
CA ARG A 20 7.71 -15.06 -5.15
C ARG A 20 9.06 -14.98 -5.86
N VAL A 21 10.14 -15.44 -5.23
CA VAL A 21 11.46 -15.47 -5.85
C VAL A 21 11.47 -16.38 -7.09
N ALA A 22 10.78 -17.52 -7.04
CA ALA A 22 10.72 -18.45 -8.16
C ALA A 22 9.98 -17.88 -9.40
N PHE A 23 9.08 -16.92 -9.20
CA PHE A 23 8.30 -16.27 -10.28
C PHE A 23 8.64 -14.79 -10.48
N ALA A 24 9.73 -14.31 -9.86
CA ALA A 24 10.14 -12.91 -9.92
C ALA A 24 10.37 -12.47 -11.38
N ALA A 25 9.74 -11.35 -11.76
CA ALA A 25 9.84 -10.82 -13.12
C ALA A 25 11.29 -10.44 -13.45
N GLN A 26 11.80 -10.97 -14.56
CA GLN A 26 13.16 -10.70 -15.04
C GLN A 26 13.25 -9.46 -15.94
N THR A 27 12.11 -8.85 -16.24
CA THR A 27 11.99 -7.67 -17.11
C THR A 27 11.06 -6.65 -16.51
N LEU A 28 11.24 -5.39 -16.89
CA LEU A 28 10.35 -4.30 -16.53
C LEU A 28 8.97 -4.55 -17.16
N TRP A 29 8.02 -4.95 -16.33
CA TRP A 29 6.73 -5.49 -16.78
C TRP A 29 5.74 -4.41 -17.24
N ALA A 30 5.73 -3.27 -16.56
CA ALA A 30 4.82 -2.15 -16.87
C ALA A 30 5.58 -0.90 -17.28
N TRP A 31 4.87 0.02 -17.94
CA TRP A 31 5.33 1.36 -18.23
C TRP A 31 5.93 2.05 -16.99
N ASP A 32 5.22 1.99 -15.86
CA ASP A 32 5.67 2.59 -14.62
C ASP A 32 6.95 1.95 -14.06
N SER A 33 7.14 0.64 -14.26
CA SER A 33 8.38 -0.05 -13.90
C SER A 33 9.58 0.58 -14.63
N VAL A 34 9.40 0.95 -15.90
CA VAL A 34 10.43 1.65 -16.68
C VAL A 34 10.73 3.02 -16.09
N LEU A 35 9.72 3.79 -15.71
CA LEU A 35 9.90 5.11 -15.12
C LEU A 35 10.60 5.04 -13.75
N TYR A 36 10.31 4.03 -12.94
CA TYR A 36 11.02 3.79 -11.68
C TYR A 36 12.48 3.40 -11.92
N ALA A 37 12.75 2.52 -12.88
CA ALA A 37 14.12 2.14 -13.23
C ALA A 37 14.93 3.34 -13.73
N ARG A 38 14.34 4.18 -14.60
CA ARG A 38 14.96 5.45 -15.05
C ARG A 38 15.30 6.36 -13.88
N ALA A 39 14.42 6.48 -12.88
CA ALA A 39 14.69 7.29 -11.69
C ALA A 39 15.89 6.77 -10.88
N LEU A 40 16.04 5.44 -10.79
CA LEU A 40 17.19 4.81 -10.12
C LEU A 40 18.50 4.95 -10.90
N GLU A 41 18.42 5.00 -12.23
CA GLU A 41 19.59 5.03 -13.12
C GLU A 41 20.08 6.45 -13.42
N GLN A 42 19.15 7.38 -13.56
CA GLN A 42 19.43 8.73 -14.08
C GLN A 42 19.12 9.83 -13.07
N GLY A 43 18.63 9.47 -11.88
CA GLY A 43 18.25 10.39 -10.82
C GLY A 43 16.76 10.66 -10.78
N PHE A 44 16.26 10.95 -9.58
CA PHE A 44 14.85 11.27 -9.35
C PHE A 44 14.52 12.67 -9.85
N SER A 45 13.51 12.77 -10.71
CA SER A 45 12.89 14.04 -11.11
C SER A 45 11.48 13.79 -11.64
N VAL A 46 10.49 14.39 -11.00
CA VAL A 46 9.09 14.28 -11.41
C VAL A 46 8.81 15.33 -12.47
N GLY A 47 8.45 14.88 -13.67
CA GLY A 47 8.17 15.71 -14.83
C GLY A 47 6.95 15.24 -15.63
N VAL A 48 6.52 16.09 -16.58
CA VAL A 48 5.35 15.84 -17.45
C VAL A 48 5.77 15.30 -18.83
N ASP A 49 6.98 15.62 -19.28
CA ASP A 49 7.53 15.15 -20.55
C ASP A 49 7.91 13.67 -20.43
N LEU A 50 7.40 12.83 -21.33
CA LEU A 50 7.63 11.39 -21.35
C LEU A 50 9.09 11.03 -21.57
N ALA A 51 9.86 11.89 -22.24
CA ALA A 51 11.28 11.67 -22.47
C ALA A 51 12.08 11.70 -21.15
N ASP A 52 11.76 12.66 -20.28
CA ASP A 52 12.53 12.94 -19.05
C ASP A 52 11.83 12.46 -17.76
N GLN A 53 10.61 11.94 -17.84
CA GLN A 53 9.82 11.53 -16.67
C GLN A 53 10.51 10.38 -15.89
N ARG A 54 10.82 10.61 -14.61
CA ARG A 54 11.60 9.66 -13.77
C ARG A 54 11.41 9.89 -12.24
N PRO A 55 10.27 9.49 -11.66
CA PRO A 55 9.19 8.74 -12.27
C PRO A 55 7.97 9.63 -12.57
N HIS A 56 6.82 9.00 -12.85
CA HIS A 56 5.57 9.74 -12.99
C HIS A 56 5.15 10.44 -11.68
N PRO A 57 4.39 11.54 -11.76
CA PRO A 57 3.89 12.23 -10.57
C PRO A 57 2.91 11.36 -9.79
N PRO A 58 3.03 11.21 -8.45
CA PRO A 58 3.72 12.09 -7.50
C PRO A 58 5.10 11.59 -7.02
N GLY A 59 5.75 10.67 -7.72
CA GLY A 59 7.16 10.35 -7.45
C GLY A 59 7.44 9.12 -6.58
N TYR A 60 6.61 8.80 -5.57
CA TYR A 60 6.82 7.65 -4.66
C TYR A 60 8.26 7.55 -4.10
N LEU A 61 8.78 8.67 -3.60
CA LEU A 61 10.19 8.83 -3.25
C LEU A 61 10.71 7.76 -2.28
N PHE A 62 9.94 7.36 -1.25
CA PHE A 62 10.40 6.35 -0.30
C PHE A 62 10.48 4.95 -0.92
N TYR A 63 9.58 4.62 -1.85
CA TYR A 63 9.67 3.37 -2.60
C TYR A 63 10.96 3.32 -3.42
N LEU A 64 11.27 4.40 -4.15
CA LEU A 64 12.52 4.51 -4.89
C LEU A 64 13.76 4.54 -4.00
N GLY A 65 13.68 5.18 -2.83
CA GLY A 65 14.76 5.19 -1.84
C GLY A 65 15.10 3.79 -1.34
N VAL A 66 14.08 2.98 -1.00
CA VAL A 66 14.30 1.57 -0.59
C VAL A 66 14.85 0.74 -1.75
N ALA A 67 14.31 0.91 -2.96
CA ALA A 67 14.83 0.22 -4.14
C ALA A 67 16.29 0.63 -4.44
N ALA A 68 16.66 1.90 -4.29
CA ALA A 68 18.03 2.37 -4.45
C ALA A 68 18.99 1.69 -3.46
N LEU A 69 18.57 1.50 -2.21
CA LEU A 69 19.35 0.77 -1.20
C LEU A 69 19.62 -0.68 -1.62
N ILE A 70 18.60 -1.38 -2.11
CA ILE A 70 18.74 -2.76 -2.61
C ILE A 70 19.61 -2.80 -3.87
N ARG A 71 19.48 -1.80 -4.74
CA ARG A 71 20.25 -1.69 -5.99
C ARG A 71 21.76 -1.58 -5.76
N PHE A 72 22.22 -1.08 -4.61
CA PHE A 72 23.66 -1.13 -4.28
C PHE A 72 24.22 -2.56 -4.27
N VAL A 73 23.38 -3.54 -3.93
CA VAL A 73 23.76 -4.96 -3.89
C VAL A 73 23.45 -5.65 -5.22
N THR A 74 22.24 -5.47 -5.76
CA THR A 74 21.82 -6.16 -6.99
C THR A 74 22.50 -5.62 -8.25
N ARG A 75 22.91 -4.34 -8.23
CA ARG A 75 23.39 -3.57 -9.38
C ARG A 75 22.45 -3.55 -10.60
N ASP A 76 21.19 -3.92 -10.39
CA ASP A 76 20.16 -3.99 -11.40
C ASP A 76 18.86 -3.37 -10.87
N SER A 77 18.29 -2.46 -11.65
CA SER A 77 17.13 -1.66 -11.25
C SER A 77 15.86 -2.51 -11.18
N ASN A 78 15.64 -3.42 -12.13
CA ASN A 78 14.48 -4.30 -12.13
C ASN A 78 14.52 -5.25 -10.93
N ALA A 79 15.64 -5.93 -10.71
CA ALA A 79 15.85 -6.84 -9.59
C ALA A 79 15.68 -6.11 -8.25
N ALA A 80 16.17 -4.87 -8.13
CA ALA A 80 15.99 -4.09 -6.91
C ALA A 80 14.52 -3.76 -6.63
N LEU A 81 13.78 -3.30 -7.65
CA LEU A 81 12.34 -2.98 -7.53
C LEU A 81 11.50 -4.24 -7.26
N VAL A 82 11.76 -5.34 -7.97
CA VAL A 82 11.09 -6.62 -7.75
C VAL A 82 11.38 -7.16 -6.35
N ALA A 83 12.61 -7.04 -5.87
CA ALA A 83 12.95 -7.45 -4.50
C ALA A 83 12.12 -6.70 -3.44
N VAL A 84 11.85 -5.40 -3.64
CA VAL A 84 10.93 -4.65 -2.77
C VAL A 84 9.54 -5.29 -2.76
N SER A 85 9.00 -5.61 -3.93
CA SER A 85 7.67 -6.25 -4.06
C SER A 85 7.62 -7.63 -3.41
N VAL A 86 8.65 -8.45 -3.64
CA VAL A 86 8.79 -9.81 -3.10
C VAL A 86 8.80 -9.77 -1.56
N ILE A 87 9.65 -8.92 -0.98
CA ILE A 87 9.77 -8.75 0.47
C ILE A 87 8.45 -8.22 1.05
N ALA A 88 7.85 -7.20 0.42
CA ALA A 88 6.59 -6.62 0.89
C ALA A 88 5.42 -7.62 0.83
N SER A 89 5.35 -8.46 -0.21
CA SER A 89 4.35 -9.52 -0.36
C SER A 89 4.48 -10.57 0.75
N ALA A 90 5.71 -11.01 1.04
CA ALA A 90 6.00 -11.94 2.13
C ALA A 90 5.61 -11.38 3.51
N LEU A 91 5.98 -10.13 3.79
CA LEU A 91 5.61 -9.46 5.03
C LEU A 91 4.11 -9.21 5.13
N THR A 92 3.42 -8.97 4.02
CA THR A 92 1.96 -8.80 3.98
C THR A 92 1.25 -10.06 4.45
N ALA A 93 1.67 -11.25 3.99
CA ALA A 93 1.06 -12.52 4.40
C ALA A 93 1.18 -12.74 5.92
N ALA A 94 2.36 -12.47 6.48
CA ALA A 94 2.59 -12.51 7.92
C ALA A 94 1.74 -11.47 8.67
N ALA A 95 1.68 -10.23 8.18
CA ALA A 95 0.91 -9.16 8.80
C ALA A 95 -0.61 -9.46 8.81
N VAL A 96 -1.15 -9.99 7.70
CA VAL A 96 -2.55 -10.42 7.62
C VAL A 96 -2.83 -11.53 8.62
N TYR A 97 -1.96 -12.56 8.69
CA TYR A 97 -2.09 -13.62 9.69
C TYR A 97 -2.15 -13.05 11.11
N LEU A 98 -1.16 -12.21 11.50
CA LEU A 98 -1.09 -11.65 12.85
C LEU A 98 -2.29 -10.76 13.18
N LEU A 99 -2.79 -10.01 12.18
CA LEU A 99 -4.00 -9.21 12.32
C LEU A 99 -5.22 -10.11 12.56
N CYS A 100 -5.45 -11.11 11.70
CA CYS A 100 -6.59 -12.02 11.79
C CYS A 100 -6.58 -12.86 13.07
N ARG A 101 -5.40 -13.25 13.57
CA ARG A 101 -5.23 -14.00 14.83
C ARG A 101 -5.81 -13.32 16.06
N ARG A 102 -6.11 -12.03 16.00
CA ARG A 102 -6.79 -11.31 17.08
C ARG A 102 -8.27 -11.67 17.22
N TRP A 103 -8.88 -12.26 16.19
CA TRP A 103 -10.31 -12.57 16.14
C TRP A 103 -10.65 -13.97 15.62
N ALA A 104 -9.72 -14.63 14.94
CA ALA A 104 -9.85 -15.98 14.41
C ALA A 104 -8.85 -16.91 15.09
N ASP A 105 -9.14 -18.22 15.13
CA ASP A 105 -8.16 -19.24 15.57
C ASP A 105 -6.93 -19.32 14.64
N ARG A 106 -5.97 -20.19 14.98
CA ARG A 106 -4.71 -20.33 14.23
C ARG A 106 -4.91 -20.84 12.81
N ALA A 107 -5.77 -21.83 12.63
CA ALA A 107 -5.99 -22.46 11.35
C ALA A 107 -6.68 -21.48 10.41
N LEU A 108 -7.75 -20.84 10.86
CA LEU A 108 -8.49 -19.87 10.07
C LEU A 108 -7.64 -18.64 9.72
N ALA A 109 -6.85 -18.12 10.66
CA ALA A 109 -5.97 -16.99 10.35
C ALA A 109 -4.85 -17.37 9.36
N ALA A 110 -4.32 -18.60 9.42
CA ALA A 110 -3.34 -19.09 8.45
C ALA A 110 -3.95 -19.24 7.06
N VAL A 111 -5.18 -19.79 6.97
CA VAL A 111 -5.95 -19.87 5.73
C VAL A 111 -6.21 -18.49 5.13
N ILE A 112 -6.57 -17.49 5.94
CA ILE A 112 -6.76 -16.10 5.46
C ILE A 112 -5.44 -15.49 4.99
N GLY A 113 -4.34 -15.70 5.73
CA GLY A 113 -3.01 -15.24 5.33
C GLY A 113 -2.54 -15.84 4.01
N LEU A 114 -2.73 -17.15 3.83
CA LEU A 114 -2.46 -17.85 2.57
C LEU A 114 -3.37 -17.37 1.45
N GLY A 115 -4.67 -17.21 1.73
CA GLY A 115 -5.65 -16.71 0.77
C GLY A 115 -5.31 -15.33 0.25
N ALA A 116 -4.90 -14.43 1.15
CA ALA A 116 -4.42 -13.09 0.79
C ALA A 116 -3.14 -13.15 -0.05
N ALA A 117 -2.21 -14.06 0.25
CA ALA A 117 -1.00 -14.25 -0.54
C ALA A 117 -1.28 -14.90 -1.91
N SER A 118 -2.28 -15.78 -2.02
CA SER A 118 -2.65 -16.44 -3.28
C SER A 118 -3.62 -15.63 -4.14
N ALA A 119 -4.15 -14.51 -3.63
CA ALA A 119 -5.02 -13.62 -4.38
C ALA A 119 -4.31 -13.15 -5.67
N PRO A 120 -4.91 -13.27 -6.87
CA PRO A 120 -4.25 -13.01 -8.14
C PRO A 120 -3.59 -11.64 -8.20
N LEU A 121 -4.29 -10.59 -7.73
CA LEU A 121 -3.76 -9.23 -7.70
C LEU A 121 -2.54 -9.12 -6.77
N VAL A 122 -2.59 -9.75 -5.59
CA VAL A 122 -1.48 -9.74 -4.62
C VAL A 122 -0.31 -10.58 -5.13
N TRP A 123 -0.59 -11.66 -5.86
CA TRP A 123 0.41 -12.49 -6.50
C TRP A 123 1.14 -11.71 -7.58
N THR A 124 0.41 -11.24 -8.61
CA THR A 124 0.99 -10.50 -9.74
C THR A 124 1.79 -9.30 -9.27
N TYR A 125 1.26 -8.49 -8.35
CA TYR A 125 2.00 -7.32 -7.86
C TYR A 125 3.08 -7.63 -6.83
N GLY A 126 3.14 -8.87 -6.33
CA GLY A 126 4.21 -9.34 -5.46
C GLY A 126 5.49 -9.75 -6.20
N GLU A 127 5.43 -9.93 -7.53
CA GLU A 127 6.56 -10.42 -8.34
C GLU A 127 7.04 -9.43 -9.42
N VAL A 128 6.39 -8.26 -9.55
CA VAL A 128 6.77 -7.22 -10.53
C VAL A 128 7.28 -5.94 -9.87
N ALA A 129 8.01 -5.12 -10.62
CA ALA A 129 8.60 -3.84 -10.19
C ALA A 129 7.55 -2.72 -10.02
N MET A 130 6.66 -2.86 -9.03
CA MET A 130 5.57 -1.90 -8.73
C MET A 130 5.38 -1.71 -7.21
N PRO A 131 4.97 -0.52 -6.75
CA PRO A 131 4.84 -0.24 -5.31
C PRO A 131 3.57 -0.84 -4.65
N TYR A 132 2.75 -1.63 -5.36
CA TYR A 132 1.47 -2.10 -4.83
C TYR A 132 1.60 -3.18 -3.74
N ALA A 133 2.63 -4.02 -3.76
CA ALA A 133 2.88 -4.94 -2.65
C ALA A 133 3.21 -4.18 -1.35
N VAL A 134 3.97 -3.09 -1.47
CA VAL A 134 4.25 -2.17 -0.35
C VAL A 134 2.96 -1.49 0.11
N LEU A 135 2.07 -1.09 -0.81
CA LEU A 135 0.74 -0.57 -0.47
C LEU A 135 -0.02 -1.55 0.43
N GLY A 136 -0.06 -2.83 0.04
CA GLY A 136 -0.76 -3.89 0.78
C GLY A 136 -0.20 -4.03 2.20
N LEU A 137 1.12 -4.15 2.33
CA LEU A 137 1.80 -4.25 3.62
C LEU A 137 1.48 -3.06 4.53
N LEU A 138 1.68 -1.85 4.02
CA LEU A 138 1.45 -0.62 4.79
C LEU A 138 -0.02 -0.44 5.12
N SER A 139 -0.95 -0.84 4.25
CA SER A 139 -2.39 -0.79 4.53
C SER A 139 -2.76 -1.64 5.74
N VAL A 140 -2.26 -2.88 5.79
CA VAL A 140 -2.51 -3.80 6.92
C VAL A 140 -1.88 -3.28 8.20
N ALA A 141 -0.61 -2.84 8.14
CA ALA A 141 0.13 -2.35 9.30
C ALA A 141 -0.48 -1.06 9.88
N LEU A 142 -0.84 -0.10 9.02
CA LEU A 142 -1.50 1.15 9.44
C LEU A 142 -2.92 0.90 9.93
N ALA A 143 -3.69 0.02 9.28
CA ALA A 143 -5.03 -0.30 9.77
C ALA A 143 -5.01 -0.90 11.18
N ALA A 144 -4.06 -1.81 11.45
CA ALA A 144 -3.84 -2.34 12.79
C ALA A 144 -3.43 -1.23 13.79
N SER A 145 -2.49 -0.37 13.39
CA SER A 145 -1.95 0.70 14.24
C SER A 145 -2.98 1.77 14.58
N LEU A 146 -3.72 2.27 13.58
CA LEU A 146 -4.81 3.24 13.74
C LEU A 146 -5.93 2.66 14.61
N ARG A 147 -6.26 1.37 14.43
CA ARG A 147 -7.28 0.71 15.25
C ARG A 147 -6.89 0.64 16.71
N GLU A 148 -5.65 0.29 17.01
CA GLU A 148 -5.16 0.21 18.38
C GLU A 148 -4.96 1.59 19.02
N ALA A 149 -4.51 2.58 18.25
CA ALA A 149 -4.31 3.93 18.72
C ALA A 149 -5.60 4.56 19.26
N ARG A 150 -6.78 4.13 18.76
CA ARG A 150 -8.08 4.59 19.26
C ARG A 150 -8.32 4.29 20.73
N SER A 151 -7.81 3.19 21.28
CA SER A 151 -8.02 2.82 22.69
C SER A 151 -6.79 3.00 23.57
N ARG A 152 -5.65 3.36 22.97
CA ARG A 152 -4.39 3.62 23.70
C ARG A 152 -4.27 5.08 24.18
N PRO A 153 -3.29 5.38 25.06
CA PRO A 153 -2.95 6.75 25.43
C PRO A 153 -2.66 7.61 24.20
N TRP A 154 -2.91 8.91 24.32
CA TRP A 154 -2.87 9.84 23.20
C TRP A 154 -1.55 9.88 22.39
N PRO A 155 -0.34 9.60 22.94
CA PRO A 155 0.87 9.54 22.11
C PRO A 155 0.81 8.42 21.06
N ALA A 156 0.05 7.35 21.29
CA ALA A 156 -0.16 6.32 20.29
C ALA A 156 -0.93 6.85 19.06
N ALA A 157 -1.87 7.77 19.26
CA ALA A 157 -2.57 8.44 18.15
C ALA A 157 -1.63 9.36 17.35
N LEU A 158 -0.69 10.04 18.02
CA LEU A 158 0.36 10.80 17.32
C LEU A 158 1.25 9.90 16.48
N VAL A 159 1.77 8.80 17.04
CA VAL A 159 2.66 7.88 16.32
C VAL A 159 1.93 7.25 15.13
N ALA A 160 0.68 6.83 15.30
CA ALA A 160 -0.11 6.29 14.19
C ALA A 160 -0.40 7.33 13.10
N SER A 161 -0.64 8.59 13.48
CA SER A 161 -0.85 9.71 12.56
C SER A 161 0.43 10.08 11.79
N ALA A 162 1.57 10.18 12.48
CA ALA A 162 2.87 10.38 11.84
C ALA A 162 3.21 9.21 10.91
N GLY A 163 2.93 7.98 11.33
CA GLY A 163 3.07 6.78 10.50
C GLY A 163 2.27 6.85 9.20
N LEU A 164 1.03 7.34 9.26
CA LEU A 164 0.19 7.55 8.07
C LEU A 164 0.81 8.59 7.11
N GLY A 165 1.31 9.71 7.64
CA GLY A 165 1.97 10.74 6.85
C GLY A 165 3.28 10.27 6.20
N LEU A 166 4.11 9.51 6.94
CA LEU A 166 5.35 8.93 6.41
C LEU A 166 5.07 7.87 5.34
N ALA A 167 4.12 6.97 5.60
CA ALA A 167 3.78 5.89 4.69
C ALA A 167 3.25 6.40 3.34
N ALA A 168 2.63 7.57 3.32
CA ALA A 168 2.21 8.25 2.09
C ALA A 168 3.37 8.53 1.12
N GLY A 169 4.62 8.54 1.58
CA GLY A 169 5.81 8.67 0.74
C GLY A 169 6.13 7.44 -0.10
N PHE A 170 5.59 6.28 0.28
CA PHE A 170 5.57 5.10 -0.58
C PHE A 170 4.44 5.21 -1.60
N ARG A 171 3.22 5.53 -1.12
CA ARG A 171 2.03 5.76 -1.94
C ARG A 171 0.99 6.62 -1.23
N GLN A 172 0.58 7.71 -1.88
CA GLN A 172 -0.34 8.70 -1.31
C GLN A 172 -1.78 8.19 -1.18
N ASP A 173 -2.15 7.13 -1.92
CA ASP A 173 -3.46 6.49 -1.81
C ASP A 173 -3.77 6.01 -0.39
N LEU A 174 -2.74 5.75 0.42
CA LEU A 174 -2.91 5.40 1.85
C LEU A 174 -3.66 6.49 2.61
N LEU A 175 -3.43 7.77 2.30
CA LEU A 175 -4.13 8.89 2.94
C LEU A 175 -5.62 8.85 2.63
N LEU A 176 -5.97 8.55 1.38
CA LEU A 176 -7.37 8.46 0.95
C LEU A 176 -8.05 7.22 1.51
N LEU A 177 -7.41 6.04 1.38
CA LEU A 177 -7.98 4.75 1.76
C LEU A 177 -8.12 4.60 3.29
N LEU A 178 -7.12 5.06 4.05
CA LEU A 178 -7.13 4.95 5.52
C LEU A 178 -7.54 6.24 6.22
N GLY A 179 -7.78 7.32 5.48
CA GLY A 179 -8.32 8.58 5.99
C GLY A 179 -9.58 8.40 6.84
N PRO A 180 -10.60 7.65 6.38
CA PRO A 180 -11.79 7.37 7.19
C PRO A 180 -11.48 6.63 8.50
N LEU A 181 -10.55 5.67 8.50
CA LEU A 181 -10.15 4.95 9.71
C LEU A 181 -9.36 5.85 10.67
N TRP A 182 -8.54 6.75 10.14
CA TRP A 182 -7.83 7.76 10.92
C TRP A 182 -8.80 8.78 11.53
N LEU A 183 -9.76 9.30 10.76
CA LEU A 183 -10.84 10.16 11.27
C LEU A 183 -11.67 9.44 12.34
N TRP A 184 -11.99 8.16 12.11
CA TRP A 184 -12.62 7.34 13.13
C TRP A 184 -11.76 7.31 14.38
N MET A 185 -10.46 6.99 14.32
CA MET A 185 -9.56 7.03 15.48
C MET A 185 -9.57 8.39 16.19
N LEU A 186 -9.54 9.51 15.45
CA LEU A 186 -9.57 10.87 15.98
C LEU A 186 -10.87 11.22 16.71
N ALA A 187 -11.99 10.59 16.33
CA ALA A 187 -13.27 10.85 16.99
C ALA A 187 -13.24 10.54 18.50
N ALA A 188 -12.35 9.66 18.97
CA ALA A 188 -12.14 9.37 20.40
C ALA A 188 -11.19 10.34 21.11
N ARG A 189 -10.68 11.37 20.43
CA ARG A 189 -9.67 12.30 20.94
C ARG A 189 -10.24 13.69 21.22
N SER A 190 -9.63 14.39 22.16
CA SER A 190 -9.92 15.80 22.45
C SER A 190 -9.53 16.70 21.26
N TRP A 191 -10.11 17.90 21.17
CA TRP A 191 -9.84 18.80 20.04
C TRP A 191 -8.35 19.19 19.92
N ARG A 192 -7.66 19.34 21.05
CA ARG A 192 -6.21 19.61 21.09
C ARG A 192 -5.40 18.46 20.49
N GLU A 193 -5.68 17.23 20.94
CA GLU A 193 -5.03 16.01 20.42
C GLU A 193 -5.31 15.81 18.92
N ARG A 194 -6.53 16.13 18.46
CA ARG A 194 -6.88 16.08 17.03
C ARG A 194 -6.00 17.03 16.22
N GLY A 195 -5.86 18.28 16.68
CA GLY A 195 -4.96 19.26 16.06
C GLY A 195 -3.52 18.76 15.97
N LEU A 196 -2.99 18.19 17.06
CA LEU A 196 -1.63 17.62 17.07
C LEU A 196 -1.48 16.44 16.11
N CYS A 197 -2.50 15.58 15.96
CA CYS A 197 -2.47 14.47 15.01
C CYS A 197 -2.49 14.95 13.56
N VAL A 198 -3.27 15.99 13.24
CA VAL A 198 -3.28 16.64 11.91
C VAL A 198 -1.89 17.20 11.59
N VAL A 199 -1.30 17.93 12.54
CA VAL A 199 0.07 18.45 12.40
C VAL A 199 1.07 17.30 12.23
N ALA A 200 0.92 16.20 12.97
CA ALA A 200 1.80 15.04 12.86
C ALA A 200 1.74 14.40 11.46
N VAL A 201 0.56 14.24 10.86
CA VAL A 201 0.44 13.76 9.45
C VAL A 201 1.15 14.74 8.51
N GLY A 202 0.88 16.04 8.65
CA GLY A 202 1.46 17.07 7.79
C GLY A 202 2.99 17.11 7.86
N VAL A 203 3.56 17.20 9.06
CA VAL A 203 5.01 17.22 9.29
C VAL A 203 5.66 15.93 8.80
N ALA A 204 5.06 14.77 9.08
CA ALA A 204 5.54 13.50 8.56
C ALA A 204 5.53 13.44 7.03
N ALA A 205 4.51 13.99 6.39
CA ALA A 205 4.41 14.02 4.93
C ALA A 205 5.49 14.90 4.28
N LEU A 206 5.95 15.95 4.97
CA LEU A 206 7.06 16.78 4.48
C LEU A 206 8.36 15.99 4.28
N ALA A 207 8.55 14.87 4.99
CA ALA A 207 9.74 14.03 4.87
C ALA A 207 9.92 13.41 3.47
N TRP A 208 8.83 13.22 2.72
CA TRP A 208 8.89 12.80 1.32
C TRP A 208 8.51 13.93 0.36
N LEU A 209 7.54 14.78 0.73
CA LEU A 209 7.07 15.85 -0.15
C LEU A 209 8.14 16.92 -0.41
N GLY A 210 8.85 17.32 0.66
CA GLY A 210 9.92 18.33 0.57
C GLY A 210 11.04 17.89 -0.36
N PRO A 211 11.67 16.73 -0.13
CA PRO A 211 12.69 16.20 -1.02
C PRO A 211 12.18 15.96 -2.44
N SER A 212 10.99 15.38 -2.64
CA SER A 212 10.40 15.19 -3.97
C SER A 212 10.31 16.50 -4.75
N ALA A 213 9.82 17.56 -4.11
CA ALA A 213 9.73 18.87 -4.72
C ALA A 213 11.11 19.45 -5.03
N SER A 214 12.06 19.37 -4.08
CA SER A 214 13.41 19.92 -4.26
C SER A 214 14.18 19.27 -5.43
N LEU A 215 14.03 17.95 -5.61
CA LEU A 215 14.66 17.18 -6.69
C LEU A 215 13.95 17.37 -8.04
N SER A 216 12.76 17.98 -8.06
CA SER A 216 11.91 18.14 -9.25
C SER A 216 11.77 19.62 -9.67
N GLY A 217 12.82 20.42 -9.47
CA GLY A 217 12.82 21.84 -9.87
C GLY A 217 12.07 22.76 -8.91
N GLY A 218 11.84 22.33 -7.67
CA GLY A 218 11.24 23.11 -6.59
C GLY A 218 9.72 22.93 -6.44
N PRO A 219 9.13 23.47 -5.35
CA PRO A 219 7.71 23.27 -5.03
C PRO A 219 6.73 23.74 -6.11
N GLY A 220 6.99 24.89 -6.75
CA GLY A 220 6.12 25.43 -7.80
C GLY A 220 6.04 24.51 -9.02
N THR A 221 7.19 24.10 -9.55
CA THR A 221 7.31 23.16 -10.68
C THR A 221 6.68 21.82 -10.36
N TYR A 222 6.94 21.31 -9.15
CA TYR A 222 6.38 20.04 -8.69
C TYR A 222 4.85 20.09 -8.59
N LEU A 223 4.28 21.13 -7.97
CA LEU A 223 2.83 21.30 -7.86
C LEU A 223 2.15 21.49 -9.23
N ALA A 224 2.78 22.26 -10.14
CA ALA A 224 2.29 22.41 -11.51
C ALA A 224 2.27 21.06 -12.25
N THR A 225 3.31 20.24 -12.05
CA THR A 225 3.42 18.89 -12.61
C THR A 225 2.36 17.94 -12.03
N LEU A 226 2.09 17.99 -10.73
CA LEU A 226 0.97 17.25 -10.12
C LEU A 226 -0.37 17.66 -10.73
N GLY A 227 -0.61 18.96 -10.90
CA GLY A 227 -1.83 19.48 -11.48
C GLY A 227 -2.03 19.04 -12.93
N ALA A 228 -0.97 19.11 -13.75
CA ALA A 228 -0.99 18.66 -15.13
C ALA A 228 -1.25 17.14 -15.26
N GLN A 229 -0.70 16.33 -14.35
CA GLN A 229 -1.01 14.90 -14.31
C GLN A 229 -2.46 14.65 -13.88
N ALA A 230 -2.94 15.35 -12.85
CA ALA A 230 -4.30 15.22 -12.36
C ALA A 230 -5.34 15.58 -13.44
N SER A 231 -5.09 16.61 -14.24
CA SER A 231 -5.97 16.98 -15.35
C SER A 231 -6.00 15.95 -16.49
N ARG A 232 -4.91 15.19 -16.70
CA ARG A 232 -4.89 14.11 -17.71
C ARG A 232 -5.70 12.89 -17.30
N VAL A 233 -5.91 12.68 -16.00
CA VAL A 233 -6.63 11.52 -15.46
C VAL A 233 -7.97 11.89 -14.82
N SER A 234 -8.38 13.16 -14.89
CA SER A 234 -9.59 13.64 -14.22
C SER A 234 -10.85 12.96 -14.74
N GLU A 235 -10.93 12.64 -16.03
CA GLU A 235 -12.07 11.91 -16.64
C GLU A 235 -12.19 10.46 -16.16
N LEU A 236 -11.10 9.90 -15.62
CA LEU A 236 -11.08 8.57 -15.03
C LEU A 236 -11.56 8.59 -13.56
N SER A 237 -11.61 9.77 -12.93
CA SER A 237 -12.02 9.93 -11.55
C SER A 237 -13.50 9.60 -11.35
N PRO A 238 -13.87 8.94 -10.23
CA PRO A 238 -15.28 8.79 -9.84
C PRO A 238 -16.04 10.13 -9.72
N ALA A 239 -15.32 11.24 -9.52
CA ALA A 239 -15.89 12.59 -9.44
C ALA A 239 -16.21 13.22 -10.81
N ALA A 240 -15.83 12.58 -11.92
CA ALA A 240 -16.05 13.12 -13.27
C ALA A 240 -17.50 13.02 -13.76
N GLY A 241 -18.34 12.21 -13.08
CA GLY A 241 -19.74 12.00 -13.44
C GLY A 241 -20.25 10.62 -13.07
N SER A 242 -21.55 10.39 -13.27
CA SER A 242 -22.21 9.12 -12.93
C SER A 242 -21.65 7.92 -13.69
N ASP A 243 -21.30 8.08 -14.96
CA ASP A 243 -20.69 7.02 -15.77
C ASP A 243 -19.31 6.60 -15.22
N ALA A 244 -18.43 7.58 -14.98
CA ALA A 244 -17.12 7.32 -14.40
C ALA A 244 -17.24 6.67 -13.01
N LEU A 245 -18.18 7.11 -12.18
CA LEU A 245 -18.47 6.48 -10.88
C LEU A 245 -18.92 5.02 -11.04
N LEU A 246 -19.85 4.74 -11.96
CA LEU A 246 -20.33 3.40 -12.23
C LEU A 246 -19.19 2.50 -12.72
N ARG A 247 -18.40 2.96 -13.70
CA ARG A 247 -17.24 2.25 -14.22
C ARG A 247 -16.24 1.91 -13.11
N ASN A 248 -15.87 2.87 -12.26
CA ASN A 248 -14.95 2.63 -11.15
C ASN A 248 -15.53 1.65 -10.11
N THR A 249 -16.84 1.74 -9.85
CA THR A 249 -17.54 0.81 -8.95
C THR A 249 -17.50 -0.61 -9.50
N LEU A 250 -17.85 -0.80 -10.77
CA LEU A 250 -17.83 -2.10 -11.43
C LEU A 250 -16.43 -2.69 -11.50
N LEU A 251 -15.42 -1.88 -11.83
CA LEU A 251 -14.01 -2.30 -11.82
C LEU A 251 -13.56 -2.73 -10.42
N THR A 252 -13.98 -2.00 -9.38
CA THR A 252 -13.65 -2.35 -7.99
C THR A 252 -14.32 -3.67 -7.60
N LEU A 253 -15.59 -3.85 -7.91
CA LEU A 253 -16.31 -5.11 -7.64
C LEU A 253 -15.70 -6.28 -8.39
N TYR A 254 -15.34 -6.08 -9.66
CA TYR A 254 -14.63 -7.07 -10.46
C TYR A 254 -13.27 -7.43 -9.85
N ALA A 255 -12.48 -6.43 -9.45
CA ALA A 255 -11.19 -6.64 -8.80
C ALA A 255 -11.33 -7.35 -7.44
N LEU A 256 -12.37 -7.03 -6.66
CA LEU A 256 -12.66 -7.72 -5.40
C LEU A 256 -13.07 -9.18 -5.63
N TRP A 257 -13.91 -9.43 -6.62
CA TRP A 257 -14.30 -10.80 -7.00
C TRP A 257 -13.07 -11.64 -7.39
N TRP A 258 -12.25 -11.12 -8.30
CA TRP A 258 -11.01 -11.78 -8.70
C TRP A 258 -9.98 -11.90 -7.58
N GLY A 259 -9.86 -10.88 -6.74
CA GLY A 259 -8.95 -10.88 -5.60
C GLY A 259 -9.32 -11.90 -4.54
N LEU A 260 -10.62 -12.18 -4.36
CA LEU A 260 -11.11 -13.18 -3.41
C LEU A 260 -11.11 -14.60 -3.97
N LEU A 261 -11.09 -14.82 -5.30
CA LEU A 261 -11.17 -16.14 -5.94
C LEU A 261 -12.22 -17.06 -5.26
N GLY A 262 -11.87 -18.32 -4.98
CA GLY A 262 -12.72 -19.28 -4.27
C GLY A 262 -13.08 -18.86 -2.84
N PHE A 263 -12.36 -17.93 -2.21
CA PHE A 263 -12.77 -17.36 -0.92
C PHE A 263 -14.00 -16.47 -1.03
N ALA A 264 -14.29 -15.90 -2.21
CA ALA A 264 -15.54 -15.19 -2.43
C ALA A 264 -16.74 -16.12 -2.21
N LEU A 265 -16.65 -17.36 -2.74
CA LEU A 265 -17.70 -18.38 -2.57
C LEU A 265 -17.86 -18.78 -1.11
N LEU A 266 -16.75 -18.96 -0.39
CA LEU A 266 -16.79 -19.28 1.05
C LEU A 266 -17.40 -18.14 1.88
N LEU A 267 -17.08 -16.88 1.57
CA LEU A 267 -17.64 -15.72 2.25
C LEU A 267 -19.13 -15.56 1.97
N VAL A 268 -19.55 -15.73 0.71
CA VAL A 268 -20.98 -15.70 0.33
C VAL A 268 -21.74 -16.82 1.01
N ALA A 269 -21.23 -18.05 0.99
CA ALA A 269 -21.85 -19.20 1.67
C ALA A 269 -21.98 -18.96 3.19
N ALA A 270 -20.93 -18.43 3.83
CA ALA A 270 -20.96 -18.10 5.25
C ALA A 270 -21.95 -16.97 5.58
N LEU A 271 -22.08 -15.95 4.72
CA LEU A 271 -23.05 -14.88 4.89
C LEU A 271 -24.48 -15.39 4.76
N VAL A 272 -24.76 -16.20 3.73
CA VAL A 272 -26.07 -16.84 3.52
C VAL A 272 -26.43 -17.72 4.70
N ALA A 273 -25.52 -18.59 5.15
CA ALA A 273 -25.73 -19.44 6.32
C ALA A 273 -26.06 -18.62 7.58
N ARG A 274 -25.35 -17.50 7.81
CA ARG A 274 -25.67 -16.59 8.93
C ARG A 274 -27.03 -15.91 8.80
N LEU A 275 -27.43 -15.50 7.60
CA LEU A 275 -28.73 -14.87 7.38
C LEU A 275 -29.87 -15.87 7.56
N LEU A 276 -29.67 -17.12 7.15
CA LEU A 276 -30.63 -18.21 7.36
C LEU A 276 -30.73 -18.60 8.83
N ALA A 277 -29.61 -18.65 9.57
CA ALA A 277 -29.60 -18.95 11.00
C ALA A 277 -30.14 -17.81 11.89
N ARG A 278 -30.37 -16.62 11.34
CA ARG A 278 -31.01 -15.47 12.01
C ARG A 278 -32.52 -15.38 11.77
N ARG A 279 -33.08 -16.29 10.96
CA ARG A 279 -34.52 -16.51 10.81
C ARG A 279 -34.95 -17.65 11.71
#